data_AF-A0A8I4A4D1-F1
#
_entry.id   AF-A0A8I4A4D1-F1
#
_cell.length_a   1.000
_cell.length_b   1.000
_cell.length_c   1.000
_cell.angle_alpha   90.00
_cell.angle_beta   90.00
_cell.angle_gamma   90.00
#
_symmetry.space_group_name_H-M   'P 1'
#
loop_
_entity.id
_entity.type
_entity.pdbx_description
1 polymer ?
#
loop_
_entity_poly.entity_id
_entity_poly.type
_entity_poly.pdbx_seq_one_letter_code
_entity_poly.pdbx_strand_id
1 'polypeptide(L)'
;MTGRNQRKKAENTQNQNASPSKDDHSSTSTIEQGLMENERIPMTESLFKEWIITNFGELKDHVVAQRKETRNFEKRFDEILLRIDNLERSMSELMELKNTIQELREVCTGLNTRIVQAEEGISEVKVQLNEIKCEEKIREKRIKRNEQSFQEMWDYVKTPNLRLIGVPECDGENESKLENTLQDFIQENFPKLAKQVKIQPQVIQRTPHRYSSRRATPRHIIVRFTRVETKGKILRAAREKGHVTHKGKLIRLTADLSAETLQARREGGPIFNILKEQNLQPRISYPAKLSFTTEGKIKSFTNKQELRDFITTRPALQELLKEALHTERNNQY
;
A
#
# COMPACT_ATOMS: atom_id res chain seq x y z
N MET A 1 -21.51 26.60 -19.38
CA MET A 1 -22.42 25.53 -19.85
C MET A 1 -23.68 25.59 -19.00
N THR A 2 -24.76 26.24 -19.47
CA THR A 2 -25.93 25.62 -20.16
C THR A 2 -26.51 24.43 -19.37
N GLY A 3 -27.79 24.40 -18.98
CA GLY A 3 -28.93 25.23 -19.34
C GLY A 3 -30.15 24.98 -18.46
N ARG A 4 -31.10 25.91 -18.61
CA ARG A 4 -32.42 26.03 -17.97
C ARG A 4 -33.36 24.86 -18.29
N ASN A 5 -34.32 24.60 -17.39
CA ASN A 5 -35.77 24.59 -17.69
C ASN A 5 -36.57 24.44 -16.39
N GLN A 6 -37.21 25.51 -15.90
CA GLN A 6 -38.57 25.97 -16.25
C GLN A 6 -39.68 25.06 -15.70
N ARG A 7 -40.15 25.42 -14.49
CA ARG A 7 -41.55 25.30 -14.08
C ARG A 7 -42.38 26.25 -14.95
N LYS A 8 -43.38 25.73 -15.65
CA LYS A 8 -44.35 26.52 -16.42
C LYS A 8 -45.77 26.00 -16.16
N LYS A 9 -46.63 26.97 -15.81
CA LYS A 9 -48.03 27.19 -16.23
C LYS A 9 -49.06 26.07 -16.03
N ALA A 10 -50.35 26.35 -15.88
CA ALA A 10 -51.16 27.52 -15.53
C ALA A 10 -52.63 27.02 -15.59
N GLU A 11 -53.57 27.80 -15.05
CA GLU A 11 -54.84 28.22 -15.69
C GLU A 11 -55.63 27.17 -16.49
N ASN A 12 -56.94 27.01 -16.42
CA ASN A 12 -58.13 27.79 -16.06
C ASN A 12 -59.20 26.97 -16.84
N THR A 13 -60.44 26.71 -16.45
CA THR A 13 -61.60 27.60 -16.34
C THR A 13 -62.77 26.62 -16.53
N GLN A 14 -63.77 26.71 -15.66
CA GLN A 14 -65.20 26.74 -15.97
C GLN A 14 -65.64 26.30 -17.37
N ASN A 15 -66.55 25.33 -17.44
CA ASN A 15 -67.72 25.45 -18.30
C ASN A 15 -68.90 24.66 -17.72
N GLN A 16 -69.94 25.42 -17.39
CA GLN A 16 -71.32 24.97 -17.40
C GLN A 16 -71.68 24.57 -18.84
N ASN A 17 -72.54 23.56 -19.02
CA ASN A 17 -73.87 23.75 -19.60
C ASN A 17 -74.49 22.44 -20.10
N ALA A 18 -75.82 22.49 -20.04
CA ALA A 18 -76.77 21.89 -20.97
C ALA A 18 -77.06 20.39 -20.82
N SER A 19 -78.18 20.13 -20.14
CA SER A 19 -79.21 19.29 -20.76
C SER A 19 -79.61 19.88 -22.11
N PRO A 20 -79.86 19.04 -23.12
CA PRO A 20 -80.95 19.26 -24.05
C PRO A 20 -82.04 18.25 -23.78
N SER A 21 -83.24 18.80 -23.73
CA SER A 21 -84.52 18.11 -23.65
C SER A 21 -85.00 17.69 -25.04
N LYS A 22 -86.15 17.00 -25.00
CA LYS A 22 -87.20 16.89 -26.01
C LYS A 22 -86.94 15.81 -27.05
N ASP A 23 -87.70 14.74 -26.98
CA ASP A 23 -89.15 14.62 -27.23
C ASP A 23 -89.19 13.84 -28.54
N ASP A 24 -89.80 12.68 -28.55
CA ASP A 24 -91.13 12.59 -29.14
C ASP A 24 -91.49 11.15 -29.51
N HIS A 25 -92.74 10.87 -29.17
CA HIS A 25 -93.66 10.01 -29.91
C HIS A 25 -93.24 8.57 -30.17
N SER A 26 -93.84 7.67 -29.40
CA SER A 26 -94.77 6.65 -29.92
C SER A 26 -95.29 5.91 -28.68
N SER A 27 -96.44 6.26 -28.12
CA SER A 27 -97.77 5.84 -28.60
C SER A 27 -97.80 4.41 -29.14
N THR A 28 -98.90 3.76 -28.80
CA THR A 28 -99.45 2.58 -29.46
C THR A 28 -98.65 1.30 -29.26
N SER A 29 -99.12 0.47 -28.33
CA SER A 29 -100.17 -0.52 -28.61
C SER A 29 -99.49 -1.80 -29.03
N THR A 30 -99.50 -2.81 -28.18
CA THR A 30 -99.77 -4.18 -28.63
C THR A 30 -100.40 -4.90 -27.44
N ILE A 31 -101.70 -4.62 -27.30
CA ILE A 31 -102.78 -5.54 -26.92
C ILE A 31 -102.63 -6.13 -25.49
N GLU A 32 -103.49 -5.81 -24.51
CA GLU A 32 -104.87 -6.33 -24.42
C GLU A 32 -105.17 -7.47 -25.42
N GLN A 33 -104.20 -8.38 -25.62
CA GLN A 33 -104.29 -9.47 -26.58
C GLN A 33 -105.11 -10.54 -25.94
N GLY A 34 -106.40 -10.34 -26.14
CA GLY A 34 -107.37 -11.36 -26.07
C GLY A 34 -107.64 -11.83 -24.65
N LEU A 35 -108.74 -11.31 -24.11
CA LEU A 35 -109.92 -12.16 -24.19
C LEU A 35 -110.01 -12.69 -25.64
N MET A 36 -109.18 -13.70 -25.94
CA MET A 36 -109.71 -14.82 -26.65
C MET A 36 -110.81 -15.22 -25.66
N GLU A 37 -112.02 -14.72 -25.89
CA GLU A 37 -113.10 -15.66 -26.13
C GLU A 37 -112.53 -16.66 -27.16
N ASN A 38 -111.65 -17.55 -26.67
CA ASN A 38 -111.58 -18.92 -27.11
C ASN A 38 -113.05 -19.24 -27.07
N GLU A 39 -113.63 -19.36 -28.26
CA GLU A 39 -114.97 -19.88 -28.45
C GLU A 39 -115.21 -20.83 -27.29
N ARG A 40 -116.20 -20.53 -26.43
CA ARG A 40 -116.55 -21.41 -25.33
C ARG A 40 -117.15 -22.68 -25.96
N ILE A 41 -116.29 -23.45 -26.62
CA ILE A 41 -116.47 -24.84 -26.92
C ILE A 41 -116.56 -25.48 -25.53
N PRO A 42 -117.67 -26.14 -25.18
CA PRO A 42 -117.82 -26.75 -23.87
C PRO A 42 -116.66 -27.72 -23.65
N MET A 43 -115.75 -27.33 -22.76
CA MET A 43 -114.56 -28.10 -22.40
C MET A 43 -115.05 -29.45 -21.87
N THR A 44 -114.87 -30.51 -22.65
CA THR A 44 -115.23 -31.86 -22.21
C THR A 44 -114.28 -32.26 -21.07
N GLU A 45 -114.73 -33.08 -20.12
CA GLU A 45 -113.93 -33.49 -18.95
C GLU A 45 -112.53 -34.02 -19.32
N SER A 46 -112.40 -34.65 -20.50
CA SER A 46 -111.13 -35.10 -21.08
C SER A 46 -110.16 -33.96 -21.38
N LEU A 47 -110.63 -32.89 -22.03
CA LEU A 47 -109.80 -31.73 -22.39
C LEU A 47 -109.36 -30.96 -21.13
N PHE A 48 -110.22 -30.89 -20.12
CA PHE A 48 -109.87 -30.30 -18.82
C PHE A 48 -108.77 -31.09 -18.11
N LYS A 49 -108.86 -32.43 -18.07
CA LYS A 49 -107.81 -33.27 -17.49
C LYS A 49 -106.48 -33.11 -18.24
N GLU A 50 -106.52 -33.02 -19.56
CA GLU A 50 -105.33 -32.81 -20.40
C GLU A 50 -104.71 -31.42 -20.16
N TRP A 51 -105.53 -30.37 -20.07
CA TRP A 51 -105.07 -29.01 -19.72
C TRP A 51 -104.43 -28.95 -18.33
N ILE A 52 -105.02 -29.62 -17.34
CA ILE A 52 -104.44 -29.74 -15.99
C ILE A 52 -103.09 -30.45 -16.05
N ILE A 53 -102.99 -31.58 -16.76
CA ILE A 53 -101.73 -32.33 -16.89
C ILE A 53 -100.64 -31.48 -17.55
N THR A 54 -100.96 -30.73 -18.61
CA THR A 54 -100.01 -29.84 -19.30
C THR A 54 -99.54 -28.70 -18.39
N ASN A 55 -100.45 -27.97 -17.74
CA ASN A 55 -100.08 -26.87 -16.85
C ASN A 55 -99.25 -27.32 -15.63
N PHE A 56 -99.64 -28.43 -15.00
CA PHE A 56 -98.86 -28.98 -13.88
C PHE A 56 -97.52 -29.58 -14.34
N GLY A 57 -97.44 -30.09 -15.58
CA GLY A 57 -96.20 -30.53 -16.22
C GLY A 57 -95.24 -29.37 -16.47
N GLU A 58 -95.71 -28.29 -17.09
CA GLU A 58 -94.95 -27.05 -17.33
C GLU A 58 -94.48 -26.41 -16.02
N LEU A 59 -95.36 -26.32 -15.01
CA LEU A 59 -95.02 -25.80 -13.69
C LEU A 59 -93.92 -26.65 -13.02
N LYS A 60 -94.02 -27.98 -13.11
CA LYS A 60 -93.00 -28.89 -12.57
C LYS A 60 -91.67 -28.69 -13.27
N ASP A 61 -91.65 -28.53 -14.59
CA ASP A 61 -90.42 -28.31 -15.36
C ASP A 61 -89.77 -26.95 -15.02
N HIS A 62 -90.57 -25.90 -14.82
CA HIS A 62 -90.10 -24.61 -14.32
C HIS A 62 -89.47 -24.72 -12.93
N VAL A 63 -90.11 -25.44 -12.00
CA VAL A 63 -89.58 -25.67 -10.64
C VAL A 63 -88.26 -26.46 -10.70
N VAL A 64 -88.17 -27.48 -11.56
CA VAL A 64 -86.93 -28.26 -11.76
C VAL A 64 -85.82 -27.39 -12.37
N ALA A 65 -86.14 -26.52 -13.33
CA ALA A 65 -85.17 -25.59 -13.93
C ALA A 65 -84.64 -24.58 -12.89
N GLN A 66 -85.53 -23.95 -12.11
CA GLN A 66 -85.14 -23.05 -11.02
C GLN A 66 -84.28 -23.76 -9.97
N ARG A 67 -84.58 -25.02 -9.66
CA ARG A 67 -83.76 -25.83 -8.75
C ARG A 67 -82.35 -26.10 -9.32
N LYS A 68 -82.21 -26.28 -10.62
CA LYS A 68 -80.90 -26.44 -11.28
C LYS A 68 -80.11 -25.12 -11.27
N GLU A 69 -80.77 -23.99 -11.50
CA GLU A 69 -80.15 -22.66 -11.45
C GLU A 69 -79.68 -22.29 -10.04
N THR A 70 -80.54 -22.46 -9.03
CA THR A 70 -80.17 -22.26 -7.61
C THR A 70 -78.97 -23.10 -7.21
N ARG A 71 -78.92 -24.37 -7.63
CA ARG A 71 -77.76 -25.24 -7.40
C ARG A 71 -76.49 -24.78 -8.13
N ASN A 72 -76.61 -24.10 -9.28
CA ASN A 72 -75.48 -23.50 -9.98
C ASN A 72 -74.98 -22.25 -9.23
N PHE A 73 -75.90 -21.45 -8.70
CA PHE A 73 -75.55 -20.31 -7.84
C PHE A 73 -74.84 -20.76 -6.56
N GLU A 74 -75.29 -21.82 -5.88
CA GLU A 74 -74.61 -22.40 -4.72
C GLU A 74 -73.14 -22.72 -5.02
N LYS A 75 -72.87 -23.45 -6.13
CA LYS A 75 -71.49 -23.76 -6.55
C LYS A 75 -70.65 -22.52 -6.82
N ARG A 76 -71.24 -21.48 -7.42
CA ARG A 76 -70.58 -20.18 -7.64
C ARG A 76 -70.27 -19.47 -6.33
N PHE A 77 -71.18 -19.51 -5.36
CA PHE A 77 -70.95 -18.94 -4.03
C PHE A 77 -69.83 -19.68 -3.30
N ASP A 78 -69.81 -21.01 -3.34
CA ASP A 78 -68.72 -21.81 -2.76
C ASP A 78 -67.35 -21.46 -3.38
N GLU A 79 -67.31 -21.28 -4.70
CA GLU A 79 -66.08 -20.85 -5.40
C GLU A 79 -65.66 -19.42 -5.00
N ILE A 80 -66.61 -18.50 -4.83
CA ILE A 80 -66.34 -17.14 -4.37
C ILE A 80 -65.80 -17.15 -2.94
N LEU A 81 -66.40 -17.96 -2.04
CA LEU A 81 -65.92 -18.10 -0.66
C LEU A 81 -64.48 -18.62 -0.62
N LEU A 82 -64.17 -19.65 -1.42
CA LEU A 82 -62.80 -20.17 -1.52
C LEU A 82 -61.80 -19.10 -2.01
N ARG A 83 -62.23 -18.23 -2.93
CA ARG A 83 -61.39 -17.10 -3.41
C ARG A 83 -61.21 -16.04 -2.33
N ILE A 84 -62.24 -15.76 -1.53
CA ILE A 84 -62.15 -14.82 -0.40
C ILE A 84 -61.16 -15.35 0.65
N ASP A 85 -61.28 -16.62 1.05
CA ASP A 85 -60.34 -17.24 2.00
C ASP A 85 -58.89 -17.17 1.50
N ASN A 86 -58.68 -17.37 0.19
CA ASN A 86 -57.35 -17.24 -0.40
C ASN A 86 -56.84 -15.79 -0.38
N LEU A 87 -57.71 -14.81 -0.65
CA LEU A 87 -57.37 -13.39 -0.57
C LEU A 87 -57.03 -12.95 0.85
N GLU A 88 -57.78 -13.41 1.85
CA GLU A 88 -57.50 -13.13 3.27
C GLU A 88 -56.14 -13.69 3.70
N ARG A 89 -55.78 -14.89 3.22
CA ARG A 89 -54.44 -15.47 3.43
C ARG A 89 -53.35 -14.61 2.79
N SER A 90 -53.52 -14.22 1.53
CA SER A 90 -52.56 -13.33 0.85
C SER A 90 -52.44 -11.96 1.50
N MET A 91 -53.53 -11.38 2.03
CA MET A 91 -53.49 -10.12 2.78
C MET A 91 -52.67 -10.24 4.07
N SER A 92 -52.77 -11.39 4.75
CA SER A 92 -51.99 -11.67 5.96
C SER A 92 -50.48 -11.75 5.65
N GLU A 93 -50.09 -12.47 4.61
CA GLU A 93 -48.71 -12.54 4.13
C GLU A 93 -48.15 -11.16 3.73
N LEU A 94 -48.96 -10.32 3.07
CA LEU A 94 -48.58 -8.95 2.71
C LEU A 94 -48.37 -8.06 3.96
N MET A 95 -49.11 -8.29 5.04
CA MET A 95 -48.94 -7.57 6.30
C MET A 95 -47.62 -7.93 6.97
N GLU A 96 -47.25 -9.21 7.00
CA GLU A 96 -45.93 -9.65 7.49
C GLU A 96 -44.79 -9.06 6.66
N LEU A 97 -44.91 -9.10 5.34
CA LEU A 97 -43.93 -8.49 4.43
C LEU A 97 -43.74 -7.01 4.72
N LYS A 98 -44.83 -6.26 4.95
CA LYS A 98 -44.76 -4.83 5.31
C LYS A 98 -43.96 -4.61 6.61
N ASN A 99 -44.14 -5.46 7.61
CA ASN A 99 -43.42 -5.36 8.88
C ASN A 99 -41.92 -5.61 8.69
N THR A 100 -41.54 -6.66 7.95
CA THR A 100 -40.12 -6.94 7.65
C THR A 100 -39.45 -5.82 6.86
N ILE A 101 -40.16 -5.16 5.94
CA ILE A 101 -39.66 -3.98 5.22
C ILE A 101 -39.39 -2.82 6.18
N GLN A 102 -40.24 -2.64 7.19
CA GLN A 102 -40.06 -1.58 8.18
C GLN A 102 -38.85 -1.86 9.07
N GLU A 103 -38.67 -3.10 9.54
CA GLU A 103 -37.47 -3.52 10.27
C GLU A 103 -36.20 -3.31 9.45
N LEU A 104 -36.23 -3.67 8.16
CA LEU A 104 -35.10 -3.45 7.25
C LEU A 104 -34.75 -1.97 7.11
N ARG A 105 -35.74 -1.06 7.06
CA ARG A 105 -35.51 0.39 6.99
C ARG A 105 -34.80 0.91 8.24
N GLU A 106 -35.17 0.40 9.41
CA GLU A 106 -34.54 0.77 10.68
C GLU A 106 -33.09 0.30 10.72
N VAL A 107 -32.83 -0.96 10.32
CA VAL A 107 -31.47 -1.51 10.20
C VAL A 107 -30.63 -0.69 9.21
N CYS A 108 -31.16 -0.38 8.02
CA CYS A 108 -30.47 0.45 7.03
C CYS A 108 -30.14 1.85 7.56
N THR A 109 -31.04 2.45 8.34
CA THR A 109 -30.81 3.76 8.98
C THR A 109 -29.68 3.66 10.00
N GLY A 110 -29.68 2.61 10.84
CA GLY A 110 -28.61 2.36 11.81
C GLY A 110 -27.26 2.02 11.17
N LEU A 111 -27.26 1.37 10.00
CA LEU A 111 -26.03 1.15 9.23
C LEU A 111 -25.50 2.45 8.64
N ASN A 112 -26.37 3.31 8.11
CA ASN A 112 -25.95 4.60 7.55
C ASN A 112 -25.29 5.50 8.60
N THR A 113 -25.82 5.57 9.82
CA THR A 113 -25.18 6.36 10.89
C THR A 113 -23.81 5.83 11.27
N ARG A 114 -23.65 4.49 11.36
CA ARG A 114 -22.36 3.85 11.61
C ARG A 114 -21.35 4.09 10.48
N ILE A 115 -21.81 4.12 9.22
CA ILE A 115 -20.95 4.42 8.07
C ILE A 115 -20.40 5.84 8.17
N VAL A 116 -21.27 6.83 8.41
CA VAL A 116 -20.85 8.23 8.54
C VAL A 116 -19.85 8.39 9.69
N GLN A 117 -20.11 7.78 10.84
CA GLN A 117 -19.17 7.79 11.98
C GLN A 117 -17.81 7.16 11.62
N ALA A 118 -17.82 6.06 10.86
CA ALA A 118 -16.59 5.42 10.40
C ALA A 118 -15.83 6.30 9.40
N GLU A 119 -16.52 6.99 8.49
CA GLU A 119 -15.90 7.91 7.52
C GLU A 119 -15.25 9.13 8.20
N GLU A 120 -15.89 9.67 9.23
CA GLU A 120 -15.31 10.73 10.07
C GLU A 120 -14.06 10.21 10.80
N GLY A 121 -14.13 9.03 11.42
CA GLY A 121 -12.97 8.41 12.06
C GLY A 121 -11.81 8.12 11.09
N ILE A 122 -12.11 7.67 9.87
CA ILE A 122 -11.09 7.49 8.82
C ILE A 122 -10.45 8.82 8.44
N SER A 123 -11.23 9.90 8.38
CA SER A 123 -10.73 11.24 8.05
C SER A 123 -9.79 11.77 9.13
N GLU A 124 -10.13 11.56 10.41
CA GLU A 124 -9.26 11.94 11.53
C GLU A 124 -7.94 11.15 11.53
N VAL A 125 -8.01 9.82 11.39
CA VAL A 125 -6.82 8.96 11.32
C VAL A 125 -5.93 9.35 10.13
N LYS A 126 -6.51 9.74 9.00
CA LYS A 126 -5.76 10.21 7.83
C LYS A 126 -4.96 11.49 8.12
N VAL A 127 -5.51 12.41 8.91
CA VAL A 127 -4.79 13.63 9.34
C VAL A 127 -3.61 13.24 10.24
N GLN A 128 -3.85 12.42 11.26
CA GLN A 128 -2.81 11.94 12.18
C GLN A 128 -1.68 11.21 11.45
N LEU A 129 -2.02 10.37 10.46
CA LEU A 129 -1.03 9.66 9.64
C LEU A 129 -0.12 10.62 8.87
N ASN A 130 -0.66 11.72 8.35
CA ASN A 130 0.15 12.72 7.65
C ASN A 130 1.10 13.46 8.61
N GLU A 131 0.67 13.73 9.85
CA GLU A 131 1.52 14.31 10.89
C GLU A 131 2.68 13.36 11.26
N ILE A 132 2.37 12.09 11.55
CA ILE A 132 3.37 11.05 11.86
C ILE A 132 4.39 10.93 10.71
N LYS A 133 3.93 10.92 9.46
CA LYS A 133 4.81 10.86 8.28
C LYS A 133 5.75 12.06 8.19
N CYS A 134 5.28 13.25 8.55
CA CYS A 134 6.12 14.44 8.62
C CYS A 134 7.16 14.35 9.74
N GLU A 135 6.77 13.87 10.93
CA GLU A 135 7.67 13.67 12.06
C GLU A 135 8.73 12.60 11.78
N GLU A 136 8.35 11.49 11.13
CA GLU A 136 9.28 10.44 10.69
C GLU A 136 10.35 11.00 9.76
N LYS A 137 10.00 11.81 8.77
CA LYS A 137 10.98 12.49 7.91
C LYS A 137 11.95 13.36 8.70
N ILE A 138 11.47 14.04 9.75
CA ILE A 138 12.32 14.86 10.63
C ILE A 138 13.25 13.97 11.46
N ARG A 139 12.73 12.89 12.05
CA ARG A 139 13.50 11.92 12.83
C ARG A 139 14.57 11.23 11.98
N GLU A 140 14.22 10.81 10.77
CA GLU A 140 15.16 10.21 9.82
C GLU A 140 16.31 11.16 9.48
N LYS A 141 16.02 12.45 9.21
CA LYS A 141 17.05 13.48 9.00
C LYS A 141 17.93 13.71 10.24
N ARG A 142 17.40 13.53 11.45
CA ARG A 142 18.20 13.61 12.70
C ARG A 142 19.10 12.40 12.85
N ILE A 143 18.57 11.20 12.62
CA ILE A 143 19.34 9.94 12.71
C ILE A 143 20.49 9.94 11.71
N LYS A 144 20.25 10.30 10.44
CA LYS A 144 21.30 10.40 9.42
C LYS A 144 22.41 11.39 9.80
N ARG A 145 22.05 12.56 10.37
CA ARG A 145 23.03 13.53 10.86
C ARG A 145 23.83 13.01 12.05
N ASN A 146 23.18 12.32 12.97
CA ASN A 146 23.84 11.72 14.12
C ASN A 146 24.80 10.60 13.70
N GLU A 147 24.38 9.74 12.78
CA GLU A 147 25.22 8.68 12.21
C GLU A 147 26.47 9.25 11.54
N GLN A 148 26.29 10.26 10.69
CA GLN A 148 27.43 10.98 10.08
C GLN A 148 28.33 11.62 11.15
N SER A 149 27.74 12.25 12.18
CA SER A 149 28.50 12.88 13.26
C SER A 149 29.30 11.84 14.07
N PHE A 150 28.74 10.66 14.32
CA PHE A 150 29.44 9.55 14.98
C PHE A 150 30.56 9.02 14.10
N GLN A 151 30.34 8.87 12.80
CA GLN A 151 31.37 8.45 11.86
C GLN A 151 32.56 9.43 11.89
N GLU A 152 32.29 10.74 11.79
CA GLU A 152 33.31 11.79 11.84
C GLU A 152 34.06 11.82 13.18
N MET A 153 33.34 11.67 14.30
CA MET A 153 33.93 11.60 15.63
C MET A 153 34.82 10.37 15.80
N TRP A 154 34.37 9.18 15.37
CA TRP A 154 35.15 7.96 15.44
C TRP A 154 36.40 8.02 14.57
N ASP A 155 36.28 8.55 13.36
CA ASP A 155 37.43 8.75 12.48
C ASP A 155 38.41 9.78 13.06
N TYR A 156 37.91 10.84 13.70
CA TYR A 156 38.75 11.81 14.43
C TYR A 156 39.53 11.14 15.57
N VAL A 157 38.84 10.37 16.41
CA VAL A 157 39.48 9.65 17.54
C VAL A 157 40.51 8.62 17.06
N LYS A 158 40.25 7.96 15.92
CA LYS A 158 41.16 6.98 15.30
C LYS A 158 42.22 7.60 14.38
N THR A 159 42.16 8.91 14.15
CA THR A 159 43.13 9.61 13.28
C THR A 159 44.60 9.34 13.66
N PRO A 160 45.01 9.31 14.94
CA PRO A 160 46.39 8.93 15.31
C PRO A 160 46.69 7.43 15.29
N ASN A 161 45.71 6.56 15.06
CA ASN A 161 45.88 5.11 15.16
C ASN A 161 46.42 4.48 13.86
N LEU A 162 47.44 3.63 14.00
CA LEU A 162 48.01 2.80 12.93
C LEU A 162 47.73 1.33 13.23
N ARG A 163 47.35 0.58 12.19
CA ARG A 163 47.05 -0.86 12.31
C ARG A 163 48.11 -1.69 11.60
N LEU A 164 48.79 -2.54 12.35
CA LEU A 164 49.73 -3.54 11.85
C LEU A 164 49.04 -4.90 11.73
N ILE A 165 49.24 -5.56 10.59
CA ILE A 165 48.64 -6.85 10.26
C ILE A 165 49.75 -7.83 9.87
N GLY A 166 49.69 -9.06 10.40
CA GLY A 166 50.65 -10.12 10.09
C GLY A 166 51.83 -10.22 11.04
N VAL A 167 51.83 -9.48 12.16
CA VAL A 167 52.87 -9.58 13.18
C VAL A 167 52.62 -10.84 14.03
N PRO A 168 53.57 -11.81 14.10
CA PRO A 168 53.43 -13.04 14.90
C PRO A 168 53.09 -12.74 16.36
N GLU A 169 52.35 -13.62 17.03
CA GLU A 169 52.11 -13.52 18.47
C GLU A 169 53.28 -14.12 19.25
N CYS A 170 53.69 -13.48 20.34
CA CYS A 170 54.73 -13.96 21.25
C CYS A 170 54.14 -14.26 22.65
N ASP A 171 54.70 -15.26 23.33
CA ASP A 171 54.29 -15.60 24.69
C ASP A 171 54.66 -14.50 25.69
N GLY A 172 53.69 -14.14 26.54
CA GLY A 172 53.83 -13.04 27.49
C GLY A 172 54.03 -11.68 26.83
N GLU A 173 53.36 -11.40 25.70
CA GLU A 173 53.30 -10.07 25.08
C GLU A 173 52.80 -9.02 26.08
N ASN A 174 53.64 -8.03 26.37
CA ASN A 174 53.30 -6.83 27.12
C ASN A 174 53.52 -5.59 26.23
N GLU A 175 53.08 -4.43 26.72
CA GLU A 175 53.19 -3.17 25.98
C GLU A 175 54.64 -2.86 25.58
N SER A 176 55.61 -3.07 26.48
CA SER A 176 57.03 -2.80 26.19
C SER A 176 57.61 -3.71 25.10
N LYS A 177 57.25 -4.99 25.04
CA LYS A 177 57.63 -5.89 23.93
C LYS A 177 57.03 -5.41 22.59
N LEU A 178 55.79 -4.92 22.60
CA LEU A 178 55.16 -4.37 21.40
C LEU A 178 55.83 -3.05 20.97
N GLU A 179 56.24 -2.20 21.92
CA GLU A 179 57.02 -0.99 21.62
C GLU A 179 58.38 -1.32 21.01
N ASN A 180 59.10 -2.31 21.55
CA ASN A 180 60.36 -2.77 20.97
C ASN A 180 60.13 -3.33 19.56
N THR A 181 59.06 -4.10 19.35
CA THR A 181 58.66 -4.60 18.03
C THR A 181 58.40 -3.46 17.04
N LEU A 182 57.77 -2.38 17.49
CA LEU A 182 57.55 -1.18 16.67
C LEU A 182 58.88 -0.47 16.33
N GLN A 183 59.81 -0.41 17.28
CA GLN A 183 61.14 0.19 17.03
C GLN A 183 61.96 -0.65 16.05
N ASP A 184 62.05 -1.96 16.25
CA ASP A 184 62.69 -2.91 15.33
C ASP A 184 62.11 -2.77 13.93
N PHE A 185 60.77 -2.71 13.85
CA PHE A 185 60.05 -2.50 12.62
C PHE A 185 60.45 -1.21 11.89
N ILE A 186 60.51 -0.08 12.62
CA ILE A 186 60.89 1.22 12.06
C ILE A 186 62.35 1.22 11.61
N GLN A 187 63.25 0.60 12.35
CA GLN A 187 64.67 0.50 11.98
C GLN A 187 64.87 -0.36 10.73
N GLU A 188 64.22 -1.53 10.66
CA GLU A 188 64.28 -2.45 9.52
C GLU A 188 63.76 -1.81 8.22
N ASN A 189 62.69 -1.01 8.31
CA ASN A 189 62.01 -0.51 7.12
C ASN A 189 62.30 0.94 6.77
N PHE A 190 62.47 1.80 7.76
CA PHE A 190 62.52 3.25 7.61
C PHE A 190 63.71 3.85 8.36
N PRO A 191 64.96 3.47 8.03
CA PRO A 191 66.15 3.92 8.76
C PRO A 191 66.31 5.45 8.75
N LYS A 192 65.81 6.13 7.72
CA LYS A 192 65.77 7.61 7.66
C LYS A 192 64.90 8.21 8.76
N LEU A 193 63.70 7.65 8.99
CA LEU A 193 62.80 8.12 10.05
C LEU A 193 63.35 7.78 11.43
N ALA A 194 63.95 6.58 11.54
CA ALA A 194 64.49 6.08 12.79
C ALA A 194 65.66 6.94 13.32
N LYS A 195 66.47 7.54 12.44
CA LYS A 195 67.55 8.47 12.80
C LYS A 195 67.06 9.87 13.16
N GLN A 196 65.93 10.31 12.60
CA GLN A 196 65.45 11.69 12.75
C GLN A 196 64.64 11.92 14.02
N VAL A 197 63.79 10.95 14.39
CA VAL A 197 62.82 11.13 15.48
C VAL A 197 62.75 9.85 16.30
N LYS A 198 62.87 9.98 17.63
CA LYS A 198 62.53 8.90 18.57
C LYS A 198 61.01 8.75 18.58
N ILE A 199 60.49 7.78 17.85
CA ILE A 199 59.06 7.53 17.73
C ILE A 199 58.60 6.71 18.95
N GLN A 200 57.80 7.34 19.81
CA GLN A 200 57.14 6.68 20.93
C GLN A 200 55.62 6.66 20.72
N PRO A 201 54.96 5.49 20.82
CA PRO A 201 53.51 5.43 20.83
C PRO A 201 52.96 5.97 22.16
N GLN A 202 51.72 6.43 22.14
CA GLN A 202 50.95 6.73 23.35
C GLN A 202 50.38 5.46 23.97
N VAL A 203 49.85 4.57 23.13
CA VAL A 203 49.30 3.27 23.52
C VAL A 203 49.58 2.29 22.39
N ILE A 204 49.96 1.06 22.73
CA ILE A 204 50.11 -0.03 21.77
C ILE A 204 49.48 -1.30 22.32
N GLN A 205 48.58 -1.90 21.55
CA GLN A 205 47.86 -3.09 22.00
C GLN A 205 47.38 -3.98 20.87
N ARG A 206 47.15 -5.26 21.17
CA ARG A 206 46.48 -6.21 20.28
C ARG A 206 44.97 -6.03 20.33
N THR A 207 44.29 -6.26 19.20
CA THR A 207 42.83 -6.20 19.11
C THR A 207 42.28 -7.46 18.41
N PRO A 208 41.34 -8.20 19.04
CA PRO A 208 40.78 -8.02 20.39
C PRO A 208 41.76 -8.32 21.53
N HIS A 209 41.51 -7.77 22.72
CA HIS A 209 42.35 -8.02 23.90
C HIS A 209 42.39 -9.51 24.28
N ARG A 210 41.25 -10.21 24.16
CA ARG A 210 41.15 -11.66 24.38
C ARG A 210 41.62 -12.42 23.14
N TYR A 211 42.57 -13.34 23.35
CA TYR A 211 42.99 -14.30 22.34
C TYR A 211 41.95 -15.43 22.23
N SER A 212 41.55 -15.77 21.02
CA SER A 212 40.70 -16.94 20.76
C SER A 212 41.54 -17.98 20.03
N SER A 213 41.69 -19.16 20.62
CA SER A 213 42.40 -20.30 20.03
C SER A 213 41.81 -20.76 18.70
N ARG A 214 40.57 -20.36 18.37
CA ARG A 214 39.91 -20.66 17.09
C ARG A 214 40.45 -19.84 15.92
N ARG A 215 41.29 -18.82 16.15
CA ARG A 215 41.82 -17.94 15.09
C ARG A 215 43.25 -18.35 14.72
N ALA A 216 43.45 -18.81 13.49
CA ALA A 216 44.77 -19.16 12.96
C ALA A 216 45.64 -17.93 12.59
N THR A 217 45.02 -16.78 12.32
CA THR A 217 45.74 -15.55 11.96
C THR A 217 46.13 -14.73 13.20
N PRO A 218 47.34 -14.16 13.26
CA PRO A 218 47.74 -13.29 14.37
C PRO A 218 46.79 -12.09 14.55
N ARG A 219 46.50 -11.71 15.80
CA ARG A 219 45.71 -10.51 16.10
C ARG A 219 46.40 -9.25 15.57
N HIS A 220 45.59 -8.25 15.22
CA HIS A 220 46.15 -7.00 14.71
C HIS A 220 46.65 -6.15 15.87
N ILE A 221 47.71 -5.37 15.65
CA ILE A 221 48.20 -4.41 16.63
C ILE A 221 47.66 -3.03 16.24
N ILE A 222 47.08 -2.32 17.20
CA ILE A 222 46.72 -0.91 17.09
C ILE A 222 47.77 -0.10 17.85
N VAL A 223 48.40 0.83 17.14
CA VAL A 223 49.37 1.77 17.68
C VAL A 223 48.76 3.16 17.64
N ARG A 224 48.51 3.77 18.80
CA ARG A 224 48.08 5.16 18.91
C ARG A 224 49.30 6.04 19.09
N PHE A 225 49.53 6.99 18.18
CA PHE A 225 50.61 7.97 18.32
C PHE A 225 50.15 9.25 19.02
N THR A 226 51.08 9.95 19.67
CA THR A 226 50.82 11.28 20.26
C THR A 226 50.55 12.34 19.20
N ARG A 227 51.22 12.25 18.05
CA ARG A 227 51.07 13.17 16.91
C ARG A 227 50.61 12.42 15.66
N VAL A 228 49.58 12.96 15.01
CA VAL A 228 49.05 12.43 13.73
C VAL A 228 50.09 12.50 12.61
N GLU A 229 50.95 13.52 12.64
CA GLU A 229 52.04 13.69 11.67
C GLU A 229 53.00 12.50 11.62
N THR A 230 53.30 11.91 12.79
CA THR A 230 54.19 10.76 12.91
C THR A 230 53.61 9.54 12.18
N LYS A 231 52.33 9.25 12.41
CA LYS A 231 51.59 8.22 11.65
C LYS A 231 51.62 8.50 10.15
N GLY A 232 51.41 9.76 9.75
CA GLY A 232 51.40 10.18 8.35
C GLY A 232 52.72 9.94 7.64
N LYS A 233 53.85 10.25 8.30
CA LYS A 233 55.21 9.99 7.79
C LYS A 233 55.47 8.49 7.62
N ILE A 234 55.09 7.67 8.60
CA ILE A 234 55.24 6.19 8.52
C ILE A 234 54.41 5.63 7.35
N LEU A 235 53.14 6.01 7.22
CA LEU A 235 52.29 5.53 6.12
C LEU A 235 52.79 5.97 4.74
N ARG A 236 53.38 7.16 4.64
CA ARG A 236 53.98 7.64 3.39
C ARG A 236 55.23 6.82 3.02
N ALA A 237 56.15 6.67 3.97
CA ALA A 237 57.36 5.87 3.77
C ALA A 237 57.01 4.40 3.44
N ALA A 238 55.97 3.84 4.06
CA ALA A 238 55.47 2.51 3.75
C ALA A 238 54.96 2.38 2.31
N ARG A 239 54.22 3.39 1.82
CA ARG A 239 53.74 3.42 0.43
C ARG A 239 54.86 3.59 -0.59
N GLU A 240 55.87 4.40 -0.28
CA GLU A 240 57.06 4.60 -1.12
C GLU A 240 57.92 3.33 -1.20
N LYS A 241 58.06 2.61 -0.08
CA LYS A 241 58.79 1.33 -0.05
C LYS A 241 58.02 0.17 -0.72
N GLY A 242 56.69 0.16 -0.61
CA GLY A 242 55.82 -0.90 -1.11
C GLY A 242 55.84 -2.15 -0.23
N HIS A 243 56.99 -2.83 -0.12
CA HIS A 243 57.16 -4.04 0.69
C HIS A 243 57.64 -3.70 2.09
N VAL A 244 56.85 -4.08 3.09
CA VAL A 244 57.11 -3.78 4.49
C VAL A 244 57.30 -5.10 5.24
N THR A 245 58.45 -5.31 5.87
CA THR A 245 58.82 -6.58 6.49
C THR A 245 59.02 -6.43 8.00
N HIS A 246 58.88 -7.52 8.74
CA HIS A 246 59.32 -7.60 10.13
C HIS A 246 59.94 -8.97 10.35
N LYS A 247 61.24 -8.99 10.70
CA LYS A 247 62.03 -10.23 10.84
C LYS A 247 61.93 -11.11 9.58
N GLY A 248 62.01 -10.48 8.40
CA GLY A 248 61.93 -11.16 7.10
C GLY A 248 60.51 -11.58 6.65
N LYS A 249 59.46 -11.40 7.47
CA LYS A 249 58.06 -11.71 7.08
C LYS A 249 57.34 -10.46 6.59
N LEU A 250 56.54 -10.59 5.54
CA LEU A 250 55.74 -9.48 5.01
C LEU A 250 54.62 -9.10 5.98
N ILE A 251 54.50 -7.81 6.27
CA ILE A 251 53.45 -7.25 7.12
C ILE A 251 52.74 -6.10 6.38
N ARG A 252 51.49 -5.84 6.77
CA ARG A 252 50.69 -4.79 6.16
C ARG A 252 50.38 -3.68 7.15
N LEU A 253 50.72 -2.45 6.75
CA LEU A 253 50.38 -1.23 7.46
C LEU A 253 49.12 -0.60 6.87
N THR A 254 48.15 -0.30 7.74
CA THR A 254 46.90 0.36 7.34
C THR A 254 46.53 1.44 8.36
N ALA A 255 45.81 2.46 7.91
CA ALA A 255 45.17 3.40 8.84
C ALA A 255 44.01 2.69 9.55
N ASP A 256 43.87 2.94 10.86
CA ASP A 256 42.66 2.56 11.57
C ASP A 256 41.56 3.60 11.28
N LEU A 257 40.40 3.14 10.81
CA LEU A 257 39.27 3.95 10.37
C LEU A 257 37.98 3.31 10.93
N SER A 258 36.88 4.06 10.93
CA SER A 258 35.54 3.54 11.22
C SER A 258 35.12 2.47 10.21
N ALA A 259 34.13 1.65 10.58
CA ALA A 259 33.67 0.56 9.74
C ALA A 259 33.01 1.11 8.46
N GLU A 260 32.25 2.19 8.63
CA GLU A 260 31.54 2.96 7.62
C GLU A 260 32.54 3.55 6.61
N THR A 261 33.62 4.17 7.08
CA THR A 261 34.67 4.71 6.19
C THR A 261 35.44 3.61 5.48
N LEU A 262 35.71 2.47 6.14
CA LEU A 262 36.33 1.32 5.46
C LEU A 262 35.42 0.74 4.38
N GLN A 263 34.11 0.69 4.64
CA GLN A 263 33.10 0.21 3.70
C GLN A 263 32.99 1.14 2.48
N ALA A 264 32.88 2.45 2.71
CA ALA A 264 32.87 3.46 1.64
C ALA A 264 34.11 3.37 0.73
N ARG A 265 35.29 3.07 1.30
CA ARG A 265 36.52 2.85 0.51
C ARG A 265 36.48 1.57 -0.32
N ARG A 266 35.85 0.49 0.16
CA ARG A 266 35.68 -0.76 -0.59
C ARG A 266 34.73 -0.57 -1.75
N GLU A 267 33.62 0.13 -1.50
CA GLU A 267 32.65 0.49 -2.52
C GLU A 267 33.22 1.41 -3.60
N GLY A 268 34.20 2.25 -3.25
CA GLY A 268 34.97 3.03 -4.22
C GLY A 268 36.02 2.22 -5.01
N GLY A 269 36.27 0.96 -4.66
CA GLY A 269 37.29 0.10 -5.26
C GLY A 269 37.11 -0.14 -6.77
N PRO A 270 35.92 -0.55 -7.25
CA PRO A 270 35.66 -0.72 -8.67
C PRO A 270 35.90 0.56 -9.47
N ILE A 271 35.39 1.71 -8.98
CA ILE A 271 35.59 3.03 -9.60
C ILE A 271 37.08 3.37 -9.65
N PHE A 272 37.80 3.16 -8.55
CA PHE A 272 39.24 3.41 -8.47
C PHE A 272 40.03 2.61 -9.50
N ASN A 273 39.69 1.34 -9.70
CA ASN A 273 40.38 0.47 -10.67
C ASN A 273 40.16 0.95 -12.11
N ILE A 274 38.92 1.27 -12.49
CA ILE A 274 38.59 1.79 -13.83
C ILE A 274 39.34 3.11 -14.09
N LEU A 275 39.34 4.03 -13.13
CA LEU A 275 40.06 5.30 -13.26
C LEU A 275 41.59 5.10 -13.37
N LYS A 276 42.11 4.04 -12.74
CA LYS A 276 43.54 3.70 -12.80
C LYS A 276 43.91 3.15 -14.18
N GLU A 277 43.07 2.30 -14.75
CA GLU A 277 43.24 1.76 -16.12
C GLU A 277 43.23 2.88 -17.17
N GLN A 278 42.43 3.92 -16.96
CA GLN A 278 42.38 5.10 -17.83
C GLN A 278 43.46 6.15 -17.54
N ASN A 279 44.47 5.84 -16.71
CA ASN A 279 45.59 6.73 -16.36
C ASN A 279 45.18 8.08 -15.74
N LEU A 280 44.00 8.17 -15.10
CA LEU A 280 43.49 9.40 -14.48
C LEU A 280 44.08 9.69 -13.09
N GLN A 281 45.13 8.94 -12.71
CA GLN A 281 45.85 9.08 -11.44
C GLN A 281 44.91 9.14 -10.21
N PRO A 282 44.04 8.13 -10.01
CA PRO A 282 43.10 8.17 -8.91
C PRO A 282 43.81 8.05 -7.56
N ARG A 283 43.26 8.72 -6.55
CA ARG A 283 43.75 8.72 -5.17
C ARG A 283 42.56 8.70 -4.22
N ILE A 284 42.61 7.80 -3.24
CA ILE A 284 41.66 7.78 -2.12
C ILE A 284 42.33 8.42 -0.91
N SER A 285 41.77 9.53 -0.45
CA SER A 285 42.23 10.30 0.69
C SER A 285 41.29 10.17 1.88
N TYR A 286 41.72 10.68 3.04
CA TYR A 286 40.91 10.63 4.26
C TYR A 286 39.67 11.53 4.15
N PRO A 287 38.50 11.11 4.68
CA PRO A 287 38.19 9.78 5.22
C PRO A 287 38.00 8.73 4.13
N ALA A 288 37.23 9.03 3.09
CA ALA A 288 37.02 8.18 1.91
C ALA A 288 36.88 9.00 0.61
N LYS A 289 37.55 10.15 0.53
CA LYS A 289 37.41 11.07 -0.62
C LYS A 289 38.16 10.52 -1.83
N LEU A 290 37.42 10.27 -2.91
CA LEU A 290 38.01 9.86 -4.19
C LEU A 290 38.41 11.11 -4.99
N SER A 291 39.65 11.16 -5.44
CA SER A 291 40.14 12.23 -6.30
C SER A 291 40.85 11.68 -7.52
N PHE A 292 40.70 12.33 -8.66
CA PHE A 292 41.42 11.98 -9.89
C PHE A 292 41.64 13.24 -10.73
N THR A 293 42.61 13.15 -11.63
CA THR A 293 42.98 14.25 -12.52
C THR A 293 42.14 14.18 -13.78
N THR A 294 41.41 15.25 -14.09
CA THR A 294 40.62 15.39 -15.32
C THR A 294 40.77 16.82 -15.84
N GLU A 295 40.89 17.01 -17.15
CA GLU A 295 41.06 18.35 -17.76
C GLU A 295 42.22 19.15 -17.11
N GLY A 296 43.30 18.47 -16.71
CA GLY A 296 44.45 19.09 -16.04
C GLY A 296 44.23 19.53 -14.59
N LYS A 297 43.06 19.29 -13.99
CA LYS A 297 42.73 19.65 -12.61
C LYS A 297 42.40 18.42 -11.77
N ILE A 298 42.87 18.41 -10.52
CA ILE A 298 42.47 17.38 -9.54
C ILE A 298 41.06 17.72 -9.06
N LYS A 299 40.12 16.81 -9.27
CA LYS A 299 38.78 16.89 -8.69
C LYS A 299 38.66 15.88 -7.56
N SER A 300 37.96 16.26 -6.49
CA SER A 300 37.79 15.43 -5.28
C SER A 300 36.31 15.33 -4.95
N PHE A 301 35.86 14.13 -4.61
CA PHE A 301 34.46 13.77 -4.35
C PHE A 301 34.38 13.11 -2.99
N THR A 302 33.42 13.55 -2.16
CA THR A 302 33.23 13.01 -0.81
C THR A 302 32.31 11.79 -0.80
N ASN A 303 31.35 11.75 -1.71
CA ASN A 303 30.34 10.70 -1.82
C ASN A 303 30.05 10.36 -3.29
N LYS A 304 29.35 9.24 -3.52
CA LYS A 304 29.00 8.79 -4.88
C LYS A 304 28.03 9.74 -5.59
N GLN A 305 27.20 10.47 -4.86
CA GLN A 305 26.22 11.39 -5.45
C GLN A 305 26.92 12.60 -6.10
N GLU A 306 27.89 13.21 -5.41
CA GLU A 306 28.72 14.28 -5.98
C GLU A 306 29.45 13.83 -7.26
N LEU A 307 29.93 12.58 -7.29
CA LEU A 307 30.55 12.01 -8.49
C LEU A 307 29.51 11.84 -9.61
N ARG A 308 28.29 11.37 -9.30
CA ARG A 308 27.19 11.25 -10.27
C ARG A 308 26.80 12.60 -10.85
N ASP A 309 26.65 13.61 -10.01
CA ASP A 309 26.31 14.97 -10.45
C ASP A 309 27.41 15.54 -11.38
N PHE A 310 28.68 15.26 -11.06
CA PHE A 310 29.82 15.70 -11.88
C PHE A 310 29.90 15.03 -13.26
N ILE A 311 29.65 13.72 -13.35
CA ILE A 311 29.71 12.99 -14.63
C ILE A 311 28.47 13.20 -15.50
N THR A 312 27.34 13.66 -14.94
CA THR A 312 26.09 13.92 -15.69
C THR A 312 26.32 14.93 -16.83
N THR A 313 27.30 15.81 -16.68
CA THR A 313 27.69 16.80 -17.71
C THR A 313 28.81 16.32 -18.63
N ARG A 314 29.30 15.08 -18.48
CA ARG A 314 30.48 14.53 -19.17
C ARG A 314 30.21 13.11 -19.72
N PRO A 315 29.71 13.00 -20.96
CA PRO A 315 29.31 11.72 -21.54
C PRO A 315 30.39 10.63 -21.53
N ALA A 316 31.66 10.99 -21.80
CA ALA A 316 32.76 10.04 -21.80
C ALA A 316 33.04 9.42 -20.42
N LEU A 317 32.98 10.23 -19.35
CA LEU A 317 33.14 9.74 -17.97
C LEU A 317 31.90 8.98 -17.50
N GLN A 318 30.72 9.38 -17.99
CA GLN A 318 29.47 8.72 -17.67
C GLN A 318 29.43 7.29 -18.22
N GLU A 319 29.79 7.09 -19.49
CA GLU A 319 29.87 5.74 -20.07
C GLU A 319 30.96 4.90 -19.41
N LEU A 320 32.13 5.49 -19.13
CA LEU A 320 33.22 4.79 -18.45
C LEU A 320 32.84 4.26 -17.05
N LEU A 321 32.06 5.04 -16.28
CA LEU A 321 31.74 4.72 -14.88
C LEU A 321 30.32 4.13 -14.71
N LYS A 322 29.61 3.87 -15.80
CA LYS A 322 28.21 3.42 -15.80
C LYS A 322 28.03 2.15 -14.99
N GLU A 323 28.81 1.11 -15.27
CA GLU A 323 28.70 -0.19 -14.59
C GLU A 323 29.02 -0.11 -13.10
N ALA A 324 30.06 0.65 -12.73
CA ALA A 324 30.51 0.79 -11.35
C ALA A 324 29.59 1.66 -10.48
N LEU A 325 28.75 2.51 -11.10
CA LEU A 325 27.80 3.38 -10.39
C LEU A 325 26.40 2.77 -10.27
N HIS A 326 26.05 1.75 -11.08
CA HIS A 326 24.70 1.16 -11.12
C HIS A 326 24.53 -0.15 -10.33
N THR A 327 25.60 -0.73 -9.75
CA THR A 327 25.58 -2.05 -9.11
C THR A 327 24.73 -2.15 -7.82
N GLU A 328 24.11 -1.06 -7.34
CA GLU A 328 23.33 -1.03 -6.10
C GLU A 328 21.80 -1.09 -6.29
N ARG A 329 21.28 -1.08 -7.53
CA ARG A 329 19.80 -1.04 -7.74
C ARG A 329 19.10 -2.40 -7.77
N ASN A 330 19.83 -3.52 -7.79
CA ASN A 330 19.22 -4.83 -8.06
C ASN A 330 18.84 -5.64 -6.81
N ASN A 331 18.88 -5.07 -5.61
CA ASN A 331 18.42 -5.74 -4.39
C ASN A 331 17.22 -4.99 -3.80
N GLN A 332 16.07 -5.09 -4.45
CA GLN A 332 14.77 -4.91 -3.81
C GLN A 332 14.18 -6.30 -3.60
N TYR A 333 14.09 -6.74 -2.35
CA TYR A 333 13.23 -7.84 -1.93
C TYR A 333 11.89 -7.28 -1.49
#